data_AF-A0A380N8F1-F1
#
_entry.id   AF-A0A380N8F1-F1
#
_cell.length_a   1.000
_cell.length_b   1.000
_cell.length_c   1.000
_cell.angle_alpha   90.00
_cell.angle_beta   90.00
_cell.angle_gamma   90.00
#
_symmetry.space_group_name_H-M   'P 1'
#
loop_
_entity.id
_entity.type
_entity.pdbx_description
1 polymer ?
#
loop_
_entity_poly.entity_id
_entity_poly.type
_entity_poly.pdbx_seq_one_letter_code
_entity_poly.pdbx_strand_id
1 'polypeptide(L)' 'MAYHDDCGVFEGGWPSLSAYLTEVAEVLEKGGAVGGTWVPYLTCDGELWWSLKDETELNGEPLTPAPAPAAAS' A
#
# COMPACT_ATOMS: atom_id res chain seq x y z
N MET A 1 16.37 -3.69 0.23
CA MET A 1 15.06 -3.01 0.04
C MET A 1 14.07 -4.13 -0.14
N ALA A 2 13.05 -4.21 0.69
CA ALA A 2 11.98 -5.19 0.53
C ALA A 2 10.94 -4.63 -0.46
N TYR A 3 10.46 -5.51 -1.32
CA TYR A 3 9.42 -5.17 -2.30
C TYR A 3 8.06 -5.57 -1.74
N HIS A 4 7.05 -4.73 -1.97
CA HIS A 4 5.67 -5.06 -1.65
C HIS A 4 5.10 -5.92 -2.79
N ASP A 5 5.63 -7.14 -2.91
CA ASP A 5 5.31 -8.08 -3.97
C ASP A 5 4.76 -9.40 -3.41
N ASP A 6 4.30 -10.27 -4.31
CA ASP A 6 3.77 -11.59 -3.96
C ASP A 6 4.87 -12.60 -3.57
N CYS A 7 6.14 -12.20 -3.54
CA CYS A 7 7.26 -13.11 -3.24
C CYS A 7 7.45 -13.35 -1.74
N GLY A 8 6.91 -12.48 -0.87
CA GLY A 8 6.99 -12.64 0.58
C GLY A 8 8.42 -12.66 1.11
N VAL A 9 9.33 -11.88 0.51
CA VAL A 9 10.73 -11.82 0.89
C VAL A 9 10.92 -10.79 2.01
N PHE A 10 11.32 -11.26 3.19
CA PHE A 10 11.52 -10.43 4.39
C PHE A 10 12.99 -10.05 4.64
N GLU A 11 13.90 -10.51 3.78
CA GLU A 11 15.33 -10.16 3.89
C GLU A 11 15.54 -8.67 3.56
N GLY A 12 15.90 -7.87 4.58
CA GLY A 12 16.22 -6.45 4.41
C GLY A 12 15.03 -5.49 4.41
N GLY A 13 13.88 -5.92 4.95
CA GLY A 13 12.71 -5.07 5.21
C GLY A 13 12.04 -5.42 6.54
N TRP A 14 10.84 -6.01 6.48
CA TRP A 14 10.08 -6.38 7.68
C TRP A 14 10.71 -7.53 8.47
N PRO A 15 10.69 -7.50 9.81
CA PRO A 15 11.30 -8.55 10.64
C PRO A 15 10.52 -9.88 10.62
N SER A 16 9.26 -9.88 10.17
CA SER A 16 8.42 -11.07 10.01
C SER A 16 7.20 -10.78 9.13
N LEU A 17 6.53 -11.84 8.65
CA LEU A 17 5.22 -11.74 7.98
C LEU A 17 4.18 -11.05 8.87
N SER A 18 4.16 -11.34 10.17
CA SER A 18 3.19 -10.71 11.09
C SER A 18 3.42 -9.21 11.21
N ALA A 19 4.68 -8.76 11.23
CA ALA A 19 5.00 -7.34 11.26
C ALA A 19 4.54 -6.63 9.98
N TYR A 20 4.79 -7.25 8.82
CA TYR A 20 4.33 -6.75 7.52
C TYR A 20 2.81 -6.64 7.46
N LEU A 21 2.07 -7.71 7.80
CA LEU A 21 0.60 -7.70 7.77
C LEU A 21 -0.01 -6.72 8.78
N THR A 22 0.65 -6.51 9.93
CA THR A 22 0.23 -5.50 10.90
C THR A 22 0.33 -4.10 10.30
N GLU A 23 1.45 -3.77 9.66
CA GLU A 23 1.64 -2.46 9.03
C GLU A 23 0.64 -2.24 7.87
N VAL A 24 0.41 -3.25 7.04
CA VAL A 24 -0.62 -3.19 5.98
C VAL A 24 -1.99 -2.86 6.57
N ALA A 25 -2.39 -3.55 7.65
CA ALA A 25 -3.65 -3.29 8.32
C ALA A 25 -3.70 -1.85 8.91
N GLU A 26 -2.61 -1.38 9.50
CA GLU A 26 -2.55 -0.01 10.01
C GLU A 26 -2.66 1.05 8.90
N VAL A 27 -2.00 0.84 7.76
CA VAL A 27 -2.07 1.76 6.62
C VAL A 27 -3.46 1.78 6.00
N LEU A 28 -4.15 0.63 5.92
CA LEU A 28 -5.53 0.60 5.46
C LEU A 28 -6.50 1.27 6.45
N GLU A 29 -6.26 1.12 7.76
CA GLU A 29 -7.12 1.67 8.82
C GLU A 29 -6.88 3.15 9.12
N LYS A 30 -5.66 3.66 8.89
CA LYS A 30 -5.24 5.01 9.31
C LYS A 30 -4.72 5.86 8.16
N GLY A 31 -4.56 5.29 6.97
CA GLY A 31 -3.80 5.87 5.87
C GLY A 31 -2.29 5.78 6.10
N GLY A 32 -1.52 6.19 5.11
CA GLY A 32 -0.05 6.20 5.17
C GLY A 32 0.59 5.38 4.06
N ALA A 33 1.79 4.86 4.33
CA ALA A 33 2.57 4.09 3.38
C ALA A 33 3.23 2.89 4.05
N VAL A 34 3.10 1.71 3.45
CA VAL A 34 3.76 0.47 3.88
C VAL A 34 5.25 0.55 3.49
N GLY A 35 6.14 0.28 4.43
CA GLY A 35 7.58 0.45 4.26
C GLY A 35 7.97 1.91 3.96
N GLY A 36 7.11 2.88 4.31
CA GLY A 36 7.31 4.30 4.05
C GLY A 36 7.23 4.74 2.58
N THR A 37 6.93 3.84 1.64
CA THR A 37 6.96 4.15 0.20
C THR A 37 5.71 3.69 -0.55
N TRP A 38 5.15 2.52 -0.18
CA TRP A 38 4.02 1.92 -0.90
C TRP A 38 2.70 2.45 -0.35
N VAL A 39 1.91 3.12 -1.20
CA VAL A 39 0.62 3.68 -0.81
C VAL A 39 -0.52 2.98 -1.55
N PRO A 40 -1.71 2.89 -0.93
CA PRO A 40 -2.85 2.24 -1.54
C PRO A 40 -3.54 3.14 -2.57
N TYR A 41 -3.91 2.54 -3.70
CA TYR A 41 -4.71 3.10 -4.78
C TYR A 41 -5.90 2.18 -5.07
N LEU A 42 -6.88 2.72 -5.77
CA LEU A 42 -7.97 2.00 -6.39
C LEU A 42 -7.79 2.01 -7.90
N THR A 43 -7.96 0.84 -8.53
CA THR A 43 -8.09 0.71 -9.98
C THR A 43 -9.42 1.30 -10.46
N CYS A 44 -9.60 1.40 -11.77
CA CYS A 44 -10.88 1.82 -12.37
C CYS A 44 -12.05 0.89 -12.01
N ASP A 45 -11.78 -0.38 -11.71
CA ASP A 45 -12.77 -1.37 -11.23
C ASP A 45 -13.00 -1.31 -9.70
N GLY A 46 -12.30 -0.42 -8.99
CA GLY A 46 -12.39 -0.28 -7.55
C GLY A 46 -11.61 -1.34 -6.75
N GLU A 47 -10.69 -2.06 -7.41
CA GLU A 47 -9.80 -3.01 -6.75
C GLU A 47 -8.62 -2.32 -6.08
N LEU A 48 -8.14 -2.86 -4.96
CA LEU A 48 -6.98 -2.33 -4.24
C LEU A 48 -5.69 -2.62 -5.01
N TRP A 49 -4.88 -1.60 -5.21
CA TRP A 49 -3.56 -1.69 -5.82
C TRP A 49 -2.52 -0.94 -4.98
N TRP A 50 -1.35 -1.53 -4.77
CA TRP A 50 -0.24 -0.87 -4.06
C TRP A 50 0.78 -0.34 -5.06
N SER A 51 1.12 0.93 -4.96
CA SER A 51 2.13 1.55 -5.83
C SER A 51 2.97 2.57 -5.07
N LEU A 52 3.97 3.13 -5.74
CA LEU A 52 4.74 4.26 -5.22
C LEU A 52 3.85 5.49 -5.14
N LYS A 53 4.18 6.39 -4.22
CA LYS A 53 3.48 7.68 -4.09
C LYS A 53 3.57 8.47 -5.40
N ASP A 54 2.47 9.15 -5.72
CA ASP A 54 2.29 10.02 -6.89
C ASP A 54 2.15 9.26 -8.23
N GLU A 55 2.06 7.93 -8.20
CA GLU A 55 1.73 7.15 -9.38
C GLU A 55 0.28 7.41 -9.82
N THR A 56 0.09 7.46 -11.14
CA THR A 56 -1.17 7.96 -11.74
C THR A 56 -1.89 6.93 -12.60
N GLU A 57 -1.21 5.85 -13.03
CA GLU A 57 -1.80 4.84 -13.90
C GLU A 57 -1.26 3.44 -13.64
N LEU A 58 -2.07 2.44 -14.00
CA LEU A 58 -1.74 1.01 -14.05
C LEU A 58 -2.17 0.48 -15.42
N ASN A 59 -1.20 0.05 -16.24
CA ASN A 59 -1.45 -0.43 -17.60
C ASN A 59 -2.21 0.57 -18.51
N GLY A 60 -2.00 1.87 -18.30
CA GLY A 60 -2.66 2.95 -19.05
C GLY A 60 -4.05 3.33 -18.53
N GLU A 61 -4.54 2.66 -17.49
CA GLU A 61 -5.79 3.00 -16.80
C GLU A 61 -5.50 3.84 -15.55
N PRO A 62 -6.33 4.83 -15.20
CA PRO A 62 -6.06 5.74 -14.09
C PRO A 62 -6.10 5.02 -12.74
N LEU A 63 -5.19 5.41 -11.85
CA LEU A 63 -5.21 5.06 -10.43
C LEU A 63 -5.77 6.21 -9.62
N THR A 64 -6.68 5.91 -8.70
CA THR A 64 -7.20 6.89 -7.74
C THR A 64 -6.63 6.60 -6.37
N PRO A 65 -6.08 7.57 -5.61
CA PRO A 65 -5.64 7.31 -4.24
C PRO A 65 -6.75 6.68 -3.41
N ALA A 66 -6.44 5.61 -2.67
CA ALA A 66 -7.44 4.99 -1.81
C ALA A 66 -7.89 5.99 -0.72
N PRO A 67 -9.17 5.98 -0.33
CA PRO A 67 -9.66 6.89 0.69
C PRO A 67 -8.88 6.72 1.99
N ALA A 68 -8.27 7.81 2.48
CA ALA A 68 -7.81 7.84 3.86
C ALA A 68 -9.02 8.03 4.78
N PRO A 69 -9.13 7.28 5.89
CA PRO A 69 -10.17 7.52 6.87
C PRO A 69 -10.07 8.95 7.38
N ALA A 70 -11.23 9.62 7.50
CA ALA A 70 -11.29 10.96 8.02
C ALA A 70 -10.63 11.00 9.40
N ALA A 71 -9.73 11.96 9.64
CA ALA A 71 -9.17 12.19 10.96
C ALA A 71 -10.34 12.34 11.94
N ALA A 72 -10.43 11.44 12.92
CA ALA A 72 -11.44 11.52 13.96
C ALA A 72 -11.36 12.93 14.57
N SER A 73 -12.44 13.69 14.40
CA SER A 73 -12.59 15.07 14.90
C SER A 73 -12.77 15.10 16.42
#